data_AF-A0AAU4L776-F1
#
_entry.id   AF-A0AAU4L776-F1
#
_cell.length_a   1.000
_cell.length_b   1.000
_cell.length_c   1.000
_cell.angle_alpha   90.00
_cell.angle_beta   90.00
_cell.angle_gamma   90.00
#
_symmetry.space_group_name_H-M   'P 1'
#
loop_
_entity.id
_entity.type
_entity.pdbx_description
1 polymer ?
#
loop_
_entity_poly.entity_id
_entity_poly.type
_entity_poly.pdbx_seq_one_letter_code
_entity_poly.pdbx_strand_id
1 'polypeptide(L)' 'MEQLRQIVGALQIADVAAQVALNLRTDFADFHDFKPGDHQHKTLTTALDQLVTWSTALDTLRPASSSAAA' A
#
# COMPACT_ATOMS: atom_id res chain seq x y z
N MET A 1 8.26 -9.34 7.87
CA MET A 1 8.48 -10.06 6.60
C MET A 1 8.34 -9.04 5.47
N GLU A 2 9.44 -8.65 4.84
CA GLU A 2 9.47 -7.62 3.77
C GLU A 2 9.52 -8.25 2.35
N GLN A 3 9.36 -9.57 2.26
CA GLN A 3 9.56 -10.33 1.01
C GLN A 3 8.63 -9.88 -0.13
N LEU A 4 7.41 -9.45 0.19
CA LEU A 4 6.49 -8.99 -0.84
C LEU A 4 7.03 -7.76 -1.58
N ARG A 5 7.65 -6.80 -0.86
CA ARG A 5 8.26 -5.61 -1.48
C ARG A 5 9.39 -5.97 -2.45
N GLN A 6 10.21 -6.94 -2.07
CA GLN A 6 11.27 -7.43 -2.95
C GLN A 6 10.71 -8.08 -4.21
N ILE A 7 9.63 -8.86 -4.09
CA ILE A 7 8.95 -9.50 -5.23
C ILE A 7 8.35 -8.45 -6.16
N VAL A 8 7.61 -7.47 -5.63
CA VAL A 8 6.97 -6.45 -6.48
C VAL A 8 8.00 -5.52 -7.14
N GLY A 9 9.13 -5.24 -6.47
CA GLY A 9 10.25 -4.53 -7.07
C GLY A 9 10.87 -5.30 -8.25
N ALA A 10 10.99 -6.63 -8.14
CA ALA A 10 11.45 -7.47 -9.26
C ALA A 10 10.46 -7.46 -10.44
N LEU A 11 9.16 -7.27 -10.17
CA LEU A 11 8.11 -7.11 -11.18
C LEU A 11 7.94 -5.65 -11.67
N GLN A 12 8.84 -4.75 -11.27
CA GLN A 12 8.81 -3.33 -11.64
C GLN A 12 7.54 -2.58 -11.21
N ILE A 13 6.92 -3.02 -10.11
CA ILE A 13 5.80 -2.32 -9.48
C ILE A 13 6.39 -1.30 -8.49
N ALA A 14 5.98 -0.04 -8.62
CA ALA A 14 6.39 1.02 -7.71
C ALA A 14 5.68 0.90 -6.35
N ASP A 15 6.41 0.56 -5.29
CA ASP A 15 5.92 0.54 -3.91
C ASP A 15 6.08 1.89 -3.19
N VAL A 16 5.40 2.04 -2.04
CA VAL A 16 5.52 3.22 -1.16
C VAL A 16 6.23 2.85 0.14
N ALA A 17 6.88 3.83 0.77
CA ALA A 17 7.71 3.60 1.96
C ALA A 17 6.90 3.34 3.23
N ALA A 18 5.76 4.02 3.41
CA ALA A 18 4.90 3.83 4.57
C ALA A 18 4.13 2.50 4.48
N GLN A 19 4.13 1.75 5.59
CA GLN A 19 3.48 0.44 5.69
C GLN A 19 2.69 0.33 6.99
N VAL A 20 1.52 -0.30 6.92
CA VAL A 20 0.70 -0.61 8.10
C VAL A 20 1.03 -2.03 8.54
N ALA A 21 1.58 -2.15 9.76
CA ALA A 21 1.88 -3.44 10.36
C ALA A 21 0.86 -3.74 11.46
N LEU A 22 -0.12 -4.58 11.14
CA LEU A 22 -1.14 -5.03 12.11
C LEU A 22 -0.63 -6.24 12.89
N ASN A 23 -0.85 -6.24 14.20
CA ASN A 23 -0.49 -7.32 15.09
C ASN A 23 -1.74 -7.92 15.72
N LEU A 24 -1.88 -9.24 15.62
CA LEU A 24 -3.05 -9.99 16.11
C LEU A 24 -3.31 -9.85 17.62
N ARG A 25 -2.30 -9.49 18.42
CA ARG A 25 -2.46 -9.31 19.87
C ARG A 25 -2.87 -7.91 20.28
N THR A 26 -2.51 -6.90 19.49
CA THR A 26 -2.72 -5.49 19.86
C THR A 26 -3.80 -4.81 19.04
N ASP A 27 -4.05 -5.29 17.83
CA ASP A 27 -5.00 -4.68 16.89
C ASP A 27 -6.28 -5.52 16.72
N PHE A 28 -6.39 -6.65 17.42
CA PHE A 28 -7.56 -7.53 17.38
C PHE A 28 -7.94 -7.99 18.79
N ALA A 29 -9.17 -7.71 19.22
CA ALA A 29 -9.75 -8.35 20.40
C ALA A 29 -10.21 -9.77 20.03
N ASP A 30 -9.99 -10.72 20.95
CA ASP A 30 -10.35 -12.13 20.77
C ASP A 30 -9.86 -12.74 19.44
N PHE A 31 -8.75 -12.23 18.90
CA PHE A 31 -8.14 -12.62 17.62
C PHE A 31 -9.03 -12.48 16.37
N HIS A 32 -10.17 -11.78 16.46
CA HIS A 32 -11.07 -11.59 15.32
C HIS A 32 -11.71 -10.19 15.24
N ASP A 33 -11.95 -9.54 16.38
CA ASP A 33 -12.54 -8.21 16.42
C ASP A 33 -11.49 -7.13 16.17
N PHE A 34 -11.50 -6.53 14.98
CA PHE A 34 -10.55 -5.49 14.61
C PHE A 34 -10.70 -4.24 15.49
N LYS A 35 -9.69 -3.98 16.32
CA LYS A 35 -9.57 -2.83 17.24
C LYS A 35 -8.14 -2.29 17.18
N PRO A 36 -7.76 -1.60 16.11
CA PRO A 36 -6.40 -1.11 15.93
C PRO A 36 -6.04 -0.03 16.95
N GLY A 37 -4.76 0.03 17.33
CA GLY A 37 -4.27 1.14 18.15
C GLY A 37 -4.27 2.48 17.40
N ASP A 38 -4.33 3.60 18.12
CA ASP A 38 -4.44 4.96 17.55
C ASP A 38 -3.35 5.28 16.50
N HIS A 39 -2.15 4.75 16.68
CA HIS A 39 -1.03 4.94 15.76
C HIS A 39 -1.28 4.32 14.37
N GLN A 40 -2.10 3.28 14.26
CA GLN A 40 -2.39 2.62 12.99
C GLN A 40 -3.16 3.55 12.04
N HIS A 41 -4.06 4.39 12.57
CA HIS A 41 -4.81 5.35 11.76
C HIS A 41 -3.87 6.35 11.07
N LYS A 42 -2.90 6.89 11.81
CA LYS A 42 -1.91 7.83 11.26
C LYS A 42 -1.02 7.16 10.20
N THR A 43 -0.57 5.95 10.48
CA THR A 43 0.28 5.18 9.56
C THR A 43 -0.47 4.82 8.28
N LEU A 44 -1.74 4.40 8.38
CA LEU A 44 -2.61 4.11 7.25
C LEU A 44 -2.84 5.35 6.39
N THR A 45 -3.17 6.48 7.01
CA THR A 45 -3.37 7.75 6.30
C THR A 45 -2.12 8.12 5.50
N THR A 46 -0.94 8.03 6.13
CA THR A 46 0.34 8.29 5.45
C THR A 46 0.58 7.36 4.26
N ALA A 47 0.28 6.06 4.41
CA ALA A 47 0.45 5.08 3.33
C ALA A 47 -0.48 5.37 2.15
N LEU A 48 -1.74 5.72 2.41
CA LEU A 48 -2.70 6.07 1.38
C LEU A 48 -2.36 7.39 0.69
N ASP A 49 -1.93 8.40 1.44
CA ASP A 49 -1.50 9.69 0.88
C ASP A 49 -0.30 9.52 -0.05
N GLN A 50 0.69 8.71 0.36
CA GLN A 50 1.83 8.35 -0.49
C GLN A 50 1.36 7.61 -1.75
N LEU A 51 0.48 6.61 -1.60
CA LEU A 51 -0.03 5.83 -2.72
C LEU A 51 -0.73 6.72 -3.75
N VAL A 52 -1.63 7.61 -3.31
CA VAL A 52 -2.37 8.52 -4.19
C VAL A 52 -1.41 9.52 -4.85
N THR A 53 -0.49 10.11 -4.09
CA THR A 53 0.47 11.07 -4.61
C THR A 53 1.37 10.45 -5.68
N TRP A 54 1.97 9.30 -5.40
CA TRP A 54 2.88 8.64 -6.33
C TRP A 54 2.17 8.02 -7.53
N SER A 55 0.99 7.45 -7.33
CA SER A 55 0.20 6.93 -8.46
C SER A 55 -0.21 8.04 -9.42
N THR A 56 -0.64 9.19 -8.90
CA THR A 56 -0.98 10.37 -9.71
C THR A 56 0.24 10.92 -10.44
N ALA A 57 1.38 11.05 -9.76
CA ALA A 57 2.61 11.56 -10.36
C ALA A 57 3.12 10.65 -11.51
N LEU A 58 3.12 9.33 -11.28
CA LEU A 58 3.60 8.34 -12.24
C LEU A 58 2.61 8.03 -13.36
N ASP A 59 1.34 8.43 -13.22
CA ASP A 59 0.31 8.22 -14.25
C ASP A 59 0.73 8.83 -15.61
N THR A 60 1.38 9.99 -15.58
CA THR A 60 1.89 10.69 -16.76
C THR A 60 2.95 9.89 -17.55
N LEU A 61 3.62 8.94 -16.89
CA LEU A 61 4.64 8.07 -17.49
C LEU A 61 4.05 6.79 -18.07
N ARG A 62 2.79 6.48 -17.72
CA ARG A 62 2.12 5.32 -18.29
C ARG A 62 1.77 5.66 -19.73
N PRO A 63 2.06 4.77 -20.70
CA PRO A 63 1.53 4.96 -22.04
C PRO A 63 0.01 5.09 -21.88
N ALA A 64 -0.56 6.18 -22.42
CA ALA A 64 -2.01 6.28 -22.57
C ALA A 64 -2.44 4.95 -23.15
N SER A 65 -3.35 4.25 -22.47
CA SER A 65 -3.84 2.96 -22.92
C SER A 65 -4.21 3.14 -24.39
N SER A 66 -3.32 2.67 -25.27
CA SER A 66 -3.64 2.54 -26.67
C SER A 66 -4.63 1.41 -26.64
N SER A 67 -5.90 1.77 -26.53
CA SER A 67 -7.01 0.92 -26.91
C SER A 67 -6.81 0.61 -28.39
N ALA A 68 -5.94 -0.36 -28.66
CA ALA A 68 -5.91 -1.08 -29.90
C ALA A 68 -7.05 -2.10 -29.78
N ALA A 69 -8.24 -1.63 -30.13
CA ALA A 69 -9.27 -2.51 -30.67
C ALA A 69 -8.77 -3.04 -32.02
N ALA A 70 -8.54 -4.36 -32.11
CA ALA A 70 -8.68 -5.19 -33.30
C ALA A 70 -8.39 -6.65 -32.94
#